data_AF-A0A7Y6A0S3-F1
#
_entry.id   AF-A0A7Y6A0S3-F1
#
_cell.length_a   1.000
_cell.length_b   1.000
_cell.length_c   1.000
_cell.angle_alpha   90.00
_cell.angle_beta   90.00
_cell.angle_gamma   90.00
#
_symmetry.space_group_name_H-M   'P 1'
#
loop_
_entity.id
_entity.type
_entity.pdbx_description
1 polymer ?
#
loop_
_entity_poly.entity_id
_entity_poly.type
_entity_poly.pdbx_seq_one_letter_code
_entity_poly.pdbx_strand_id
1 'polypeptide(L)'
;MPRSAPTDRVAYRHLLRRSRWLTATVAVPFALLATELISRALSDDPSTHASAAFVFFQLGVYSILAGVALWFTWRRSFRARPVVLAHDAQPGTIMGVPELDAPAGRHSTLSGSAEPPPRRW
;
A
#
# COMPACT_ATOMS: atom_id res chain seq x y z
N MET A 1 14.83 18.65 -15.18
CA MET A 1 14.20 17.35 -14.88
C MET A 1 12.73 17.43 -15.26
N PRO A 2 12.18 16.51 -16.08
CA PRO A 2 10.78 16.57 -16.47
C PRO A 2 9.88 16.31 -15.25
N ARG A 3 8.90 17.20 -15.02
CA ARG A 3 7.89 17.10 -13.95
C ARG A 3 7.05 15.84 -14.17
N SER A 4 6.91 15.00 -13.15
CA SER A 4 6.02 13.84 -13.16
C SER A 4 4.58 14.31 -13.41
N ALA A 5 3.96 13.83 -14.49
CA ALA A 5 2.60 14.18 -14.87
C ALA A 5 1.60 13.89 -13.73
N PRO A 6 0.50 14.66 -13.61
CA PRO A 6 -0.57 14.39 -12.66
C PRO A 6 -1.00 12.95 -12.82
N THR A 7 -0.77 12.14 -11.79
CA THR A 7 -0.87 10.69 -11.87
C THR A 7 -2.33 10.32 -12.13
N ASP A 8 -2.58 9.64 -13.25
CA ASP A 8 -3.91 9.19 -13.62
C ASP A 8 -4.53 8.35 -12.49
N ARG A 9 -5.62 8.86 -11.91
CA ARG A 9 -6.34 8.23 -10.81
C ARG A 9 -6.91 6.85 -11.21
N VAL A 10 -7.23 6.66 -12.49
CA VAL A 10 -7.74 5.40 -13.01
C VAL A 10 -6.62 4.36 -13.04
N ALA A 11 -5.46 4.69 -13.60
CA ALA A 11 -4.27 3.85 -13.57
C ALA A 11 -3.86 3.43 -12.14
N TYR A 12 -3.91 4.36 -11.18
CA TYR A 12 -3.63 4.05 -9.76
C TYR A 12 -4.65 3.07 -9.16
N ARG A 13 -5.95 3.22 -9.45
CA ARG A 13 -6.99 2.30 -8.98
C ARG A 13 -6.83 0.89 -9.56
N HIS A 14 -6.43 0.76 -10.82
CA HIS A 14 -6.13 -0.55 -11.43
C HIS A 14 -4.94 -1.23 -10.74
N LEU A 15 -3.88 -0.47 -10.43
CA LEU A 15 -2.73 -0.98 -9.69
C LEU A 15 -3.13 -1.46 -8.28
N LEU A 16 -3.95 -0.70 -7.55
CA LEU A 16 -4.46 -1.10 -6.24
C LEU A 16 -5.30 -2.38 -6.31
N ARG A 17 -6.21 -2.49 -7.28
CA ARG A 17 -7.02 -3.71 -7.47
C ARG A 17 -6.13 -4.91 -7.76
N ARG A 18 -5.14 -4.76 -8.65
CA ARG A 18 -4.18 -5.83 -8.97
C ARG A 18 -3.38 -6.25 -7.74
N SER A 19 -2.88 -5.30 -6.96
CA SER A 19 -2.15 -5.60 -5.71
C SER A 19 -3.04 -6.35 -4.71
N ARG A 20 -4.31 -5.95 -4.55
CA ARG A 20 -5.28 -6.68 -3.70
C ARG A 20 -5.55 -8.09 -4.19
N TRP A 21 -5.76 -8.27 -5.49
CA TRP A 21 -5.93 -9.59 -6.09
C TRP A 21 -4.71 -10.48 -5.87
N LEU A 22 -3.50 -9.95 -6.09
CA LEU A 22 -2.27 -10.69 -5.82
C LEU A 22 -2.14 -11.09 -4.35
N THR A 23 -2.46 -10.19 -3.41
CA THR A 23 -2.50 -10.54 -1.98
C THR A 23 -3.50 -11.66 -1.70
N ALA A 24 -4.70 -11.60 -2.27
CA ALA A 24 -5.71 -12.64 -2.10
C ALA A 24 -5.25 -13.98 -2.68
N THR A 25 -4.68 -13.98 -3.89
CA THR A 25 -4.12 -15.18 -4.53
C THR A 25 -2.98 -15.80 -3.73
N VAL A 26 -2.14 -14.98 -3.09
CA VAL A 26 -1.05 -15.44 -2.21
C VAL A 26 -1.58 -15.97 -0.87
N ALA A 27 -2.66 -15.38 -0.34
CA ALA A 27 -3.23 -15.78 0.94
C ALA A 27 -3.85 -17.19 0.91
N VAL A 28 -4.42 -17.60 -0.22
CA VAL A 28 -5.06 -18.93 -0.37
C VAL A 28 -4.10 -20.10 -0.10
N PRO A 29 -2.99 -20.27 -0.83
CA PRO A 29 -2.04 -21.36 -0.58
C PRO A 29 -1.34 -21.22 0.78
N PHE A 30 -1.12 -19.99 1.28
CA PHE A 30 -0.60 -19.78 2.63
C PHE A 30 -1.54 -20.38 3.68
N ALA A 31 -2.85 -20.10 3.58
CA ALA A 31 -3.85 -20.64 4.49
C ALA A 31 -3.89 -22.17 4.41
N LEU A 32 -3.83 -22.76 3.20
CA LEU A 32 -3.80 -24.21 3.02
C LEU A 32 -2.59 -24.86 3.72
N LEU A 33 -1.39 -24.33 3.49
CA LEU A 33 -0.17 -24.84 4.13
C LEU A 33 -0.21 -24.68 5.66
N ALA A 34 -0.77 -23.58 6.15
CA ALA A 34 -0.94 -23.35 7.59
C ALA A 34 -1.92 -24.35 8.21
N THR A 35 -3.06 -24.61 7.56
CA THR A 35 -4.02 -25.63 8.02
C THR A 35 -3.42 -27.03 8.00
N GLU A 36 -2.64 -27.36 6.97
CA GLU A 36 -1.95 -28.63 6.86
C GLU A 36 -0.91 -28.81 7.98
N LEU A 37 -0.11 -27.77 8.25
CA LEU A 37 0.83 -27.77 9.36
C LEU A 37 0.15 -28.02 10.70
N ILE A 38 -0.95 -27.32 10.99
CA ILE A 38 -1.72 -27.48 12.24
C ILE A 38 -2.26 -28.90 12.33
N SER A 39 -2.86 -29.43 11.26
CA SER A 39 -3.40 -30.79 11.24
C SER A 39 -2.34 -31.85 11.53
N ARG A 40 -1.12 -31.71 10.98
CA ARG A 40 -0.01 -32.63 11.21
C ARG A 40 0.60 -32.48 12.60
N ALA A 41 0.69 -31.25 13.11
CA ALA A 41 1.22 -30.98 14.45
C ALA A 41 0.30 -31.52 15.57
N LEU A 42 -1.02 -31.57 15.32
CA LEU A 42 -2.01 -32.12 16.24
C LEU A 42 -2.25 -33.63 16.07
N SER A 43 -1.56 -34.28 15.13
CA SER A 43 -1.70 -35.71 14.89
C SER A 43 -1.00 -36.52 15.98
N ASP A 44 -1.69 -37.52 16.52
CA ASP A 44 -1.14 -38.49 17.50
C ASP A 44 -0.18 -39.50 16.84
N ASP A 45 -0.27 -39.68 15.52
CA ASP A 45 0.66 -40.54 14.78
C ASP A 45 2.06 -39.90 14.71
N PRO A 46 3.12 -40.56 15.25
CA PRO A 46 4.49 -40.04 15.25
C PRO A 46 5.05 -39.74 13.86
N SER A 47 4.67 -40.55 12.86
CA SER A 47 5.19 -40.38 11.50
C SER A 47 4.63 -39.10 10.84
N THR A 48 3.33 -38.88 11.01
CA THR A 48 2.63 -37.68 10.55
C THR A 48 3.13 -36.45 11.30
N HIS A 49 3.34 -36.54 12.61
CA HIS A 49 3.85 -35.45 13.43
C HIS A 49 5.26 -35.02 12.99
N ALA A 50 6.17 -35.97 12.77
CA ALA A 50 7.52 -35.67 12.28
C ALA A 50 7.52 -34.95 10.93
N SER A 51 6.55 -35.27 10.05
CA SER A 51 6.40 -34.63 8.74
C SER A 51 5.98 -33.15 8.83
N ALA A 52 5.47 -32.68 9.98
CA ALA A 52 5.08 -31.28 10.18
C ALA A 52 6.26 -30.32 10.02
N ALA A 53 7.48 -30.74 10.38
CA ALA A 53 8.69 -29.93 10.21
C ALA A 53 8.95 -29.58 8.73
N PHE A 54 8.66 -30.50 7.81
CA PHE A 54 8.81 -30.26 6.37
C PHE A 54 7.78 -29.26 5.86
N VAL A 55 6.53 -29.37 6.30
CA VAL A 55 5.47 -28.39 5.96
C VAL A 55 5.78 -27.02 6.54
N PHE A 56 6.33 -26.96 7.75
CA PHE A 56 6.80 -25.70 8.36
C PHE A 56 7.89 -25.05 7.51
N PHE A 57 8.88 -25.83 7.05
CA PHE A 57 9.91 -25.33 6.14
C PHE A 57 9.31 -24.78 4.83
N GLN A 58 8.39 -25.52 4.20
CA GLN A 58 7.70 -25.05 2.99
C GLN A 58 6.94 -23.74 3.22
N LEU A 59 6.21 -23.63 4.34
CA LEU A 59 5.51 -22.42 4.72
C LEU A 59 6.48 -21.24 4.89
N GLY A 60 7.64 -21.47 5.50
CA GLY A 60 8.70 -20.47 5.62
C GLY A 60 9.22 -19.99 4.27
N VAL A 61 9.59 -20.91 3.37
CA VAL A 61 10.04 -20.58 2.01
C VAL A 61 8.97 -19.82 1.23
N TYR A 62 7.72 -20.29 1.31
CA TYR A 62 6.59 -19.63 0.68
C TYR A 62 6.41 -18.20 1.20
N SER A 63 6.48 -18.00 2.52
CA SER A 63 6.35 -16.70 3.17
C SER A 63 7.41 -15.71 2.72
N ILE A 64 8.65 -16.16 2.55
CA ILE A 64 9.75 -15.31 2.06
C ILE A 64 9.47 -14.87 0.63
N LEU A 65 9.17 -15.81 -0.27
CA LEU A 65 8.92 -15.51 -1.69
C LEU A 65 7.67 -14.62 -1.88
N ALA A 66 6.59 -14.95 -1.19
CA ALA A 66 5.36 -14.18 -1.14
C ALA A 66 5.60 -12.76 -0.60
N GLY A 67 6.32 -12.65 0.52
CA GLY A 67 6.67 -11.39 1.16
C GLY A 67 7.48 -10.48 0.23
N VAL A 68 8.47 -11.03 -0.48
CA VAL A 68 9.26 -10.30 -1.47
C VAL A 68 8.40 -9.83 -2.65
N ALA A 69 7.55 -10.70 -3.20
CA ALA A 69 6.66 -10.35 -4.31
C ALA A 69 5.66 -9.25 -3.91
N LEU A 70 5.03 -9.39 -2.74
CA LEU A 70 4.13 -8.37 -2.19
C LEU A 70 4.87 -7.07 -1.91
N TRP A 71 6.07 -7.11 -1.32
CA TRP A 71 6.88 -5.93 -1.10
C TRP A 71 7.14 -5.13 -2.39
N PHE A 72 7.53 -5.79 -3.48
CA PHE A 72 7.75 -5.11 -4.77
C PHE A 72 6.47 -4.50 -5.35
N THR A 73 5.34 -5.21 -5.28
CA THR A 73 4.05 -4.72 -5.81
C THR A 73 3.52 -3.53 -5.00
N TRP A 74 3.61 -3.58 -3.67
CA TRP A 74 3.22 -2.49 -2.78
C TRP A 74 4.16 -1.29 -2.90
N ARG A 75 5.48 -1.51 -3.01
CA ARG A 75 6.44 -0.43 -3.24
C ARG A 75 6.20 0.28 -4.58
N ARG A 76 5.85 -0.48 -5.63
CA ARG A 76 5.46 0.10 -6.93
C ARG A 76 4.16 0.90 -6.83
N SER A 77 3.18 0.39 -6.09
CA SER A 77 1.90 1.08 -5.86
C SER A 77 2.10 2.37 -5.06
N PHE A 78 2.97 2.35 -4.04
CA PHE A 78 3.28 3.51 -3.21
C PHE A 78 3.98 4.62 -4.02
N ARG A 79 4.94 4.26 -4.89
CA ARG A 79 5.59 5.21 -5.81
C ARG A 79 4.63 5.86 -6.81
N ALA A 80 3.55 5.16 -7.15
CA ALA A 80 2.51 5.65 -8.06
C ALA A 80 1.38 6.40 -7.32
N ARG A 81 1.51 6.67 -6.02
CA ARG A 81 0.48 7.37 -5.26
C ARG A 81 0.36 8.81 -5.79
N PRO A 82 -0.82 9.26 -6.24
CA PRO A 82 -1.01 10.63 -6.69
C PRO A 82 -0.72 11.58 -5.53
N VAL A 83 0.29 12.43 -5.71
CA VAL A 83 0.57 13.53 -4.78
C VAL A 83 -0.53 14.57 -4.99
N VAL A 84 -1.43 14.68 -4.03
CA VAL A 84 -2.38 15.80 -4.00
C VAL A 84 -1.57 16.99 -3.51
N LEU A 85 -1.16 17.86 -4.42
CA LEU A 85 -0.69 19.19 -4.04
C LEU A 85 -1.86 19.89 -3.35
N ALA A 86 -1.67 20.27 -2.08
CA ALA A 86 -2.64 21.05 -1.34
C ALA A 86 -3.06 22.25 -2.20
N HIS A 87 -4.35 22.49 -2.33
CA HIS A 87 -4.91 23.55 -3.17
C HIS A 87 -4.55 24.98 -2.71
N ASP A 88 -3.75 25.10 -1.64
CA ASP A 88 -3.17 26.37 -1.19
C ASP A 88 -1.76 26.62 -1.74
N ALA A 89 -1.26 25.79 -2.67
CA ALA A 89 -0.08 26.13 -3.44
C ALA A 89 -0.43 27.27 -4.39
N GLN A 90 -0.20 28.51 -3.94
CA GLN A 90 -0.26 29.69 -4.78
C GLN A 90 0.54 29.44 -6.07
N PRO A 91 0.16 30.06 -7.22
CA PRO A 91 0.86 29.87 -8.50
C PRO A 91 2.38 30.10 -8.46
N GLY A 92 2.91 30.79 -7.43
CA GLY A 92 4.33 31.00 -7.19
C GLY A 92 5.08 29.88 -6.46
N THR A 93 4.41 28.99 -5.73
CA THR A 93 5.08 27.99 -4.87
C THR A 93 5.63 26.79 -5.66
N ILE A 94 5.20 26.62 -6.91
CA ILE A 94 5.67 25.54 -7.82
C ILE A 94 7.03 25.88 -8.48
N MET A 95 7.52 27.11 -8.29
CA MET A 95 8.74 27.65 -8.90
C MET A 95 9.91 27.79 -7.91
N GLY A 96 9.95 27.03 -6.81
CA GLY A 96 11.17 26.84 -6.02
C GLY A 96 11.90 28.12 -5.63
N VAL A 97 11.17 29.18 -5.30
CA VAL A 97 11.75 30.41 -4.77
C VAL A 97 11.92 30.18 -3.26
N PRO A 98 13.14 30.27 -2.70
CA PRO A 98 13.31 30.29 -1.26
C PRO A 98 12.60 31.54 -0.74
N GLU A 99 11.48 31.38 -0.06
CA GLU A 99 10.80 32.45 0.67
C GLU A 99 11.73 32.91 1.80
N LEU A 100 12.51 33.96 1.53
CA LEU A 100 13.35 34.59 2.55
C LEU A 100 12.90 36.01 2.91
N ASP A 101 11.84 36.56 2.29
CA ASP A 101 11.37 37.93 2.59
C ASP A 101 9.87 38.21 2.32
N ALA A 102 9.01 37.18 2.25
CA ALA A 102 7.58 37.44 2.05
C ALA A 102 6.89 37.82 3.37
N PRO A 103 6.22 39.00 3.48
CA PRO A 103 5.47 39.35 4.68
C PRO A 103 4.30 38.38 4.87
N ALA A 104 4.05 38.01 6.14
CA ALA A 104 3.04 37.03 6.51
C ALA A 104 1.70 37.28 5.80
N GLY A 105 1.25 36.27 5.03
CA GLY A 105 -0.03 36.31 4.34
C GLY A 105 -1.17 36.59 5.31
N ARG A 106 -1.98 37.59 5.00
CA ARG A 106 -3.10 38.07 5.81
C ARG A 106 -4.09 36.92 6.08
N HIS A 107 -4.19 36.47 7.33
CA HIS A 107 -5.18 35.48 7.75
C HIS A 107 -6.59 36.03 7.47
N SER A 108 -7.36 35.38 6.58
CA SER A 108 -8.76 35.71 6.38
C SER A 108 -9.59 35.07 7.49
N THR A 109 -10.32 35.92 8.19
CA THR A 109 -11.05 35.68 9.42
C THR A 109 -12.37 34.92 9.25
N LEU A 110 -12.95 34.57 10.39
CA LEU A 110 -14.25 33.96 10.68
C LEU A 110 -15.47 34.66 10.02
N SER A 111 -15.65 34.55 8.71
CA SER A 111 -16.94 34.80 8.07
C SER A 111 -17.23 33.71 7.05
N GLY A 112 -18.19 32.85 7.38
CA GLY A 112 -18.39 31.54 6.77
C GLY A 112 -18.92 31.55 5.35
N SER A 113 -18.39 30.61 4.56
CA SER A 113 -19.16 29.66 3.72
C SER A 113 -18.14 28.80 2.96
N ALA A 114 -17.42 27.97 3.71
CA ALA A 114 -16.66 26.87 3.09
C ALA A 114 -17.68 25.81 2.66
N GLU A 115 -17.88 25.66 1.35
CA GLU A 115 -18.55 24.48 0.80
C GLU A 115 -17.71 23.25 1.14
N PRO A 116 -18.22 22.30 1.95
CA PRO A 116 -17.44 21.11 2.30
C PRO A 116 -17.29 20.23 1.06
N PRO A 117 -16.07 19.73 0.75
CA PRO A 117 -15.89 18.79 -0.36
C PRO A 117 -16.72 17.52 -0.10
N PRO A 118 -17.40 16.96 -1.12
CA PRO A 118 -18.27 15.81 -0.91
C PRO A 118 -17.49 14.60 -0.43
N ARG A 119 -17.74 14.19 0.82
CA ARG A 119 -17.31 12.91 1.40
C ARG A 119 -18.07 11.78 0.71
N ARG A 120 -17.36 10.93 -0.04
CA ARG A 120 -17.87 9.61 -0.43
C ARG A 120 -17.23 8.56 0.48
N TRP A 121 -18.10 7.88 1.22
CA TRP A 121 -17.83 6.69 2.02
C TRP A 121 -17.60 5.50 1.08
#